data_AF-A0A6P2K137-F1
#
_entry.id   AF-A0A6P2K137-F1
#
_cell.length_a   1.000
_cell.length_b   1.000
_cell.length_c   1.000
_cell.angle_alpha   90.00
_cell.angle_beta   90.00
_cell.angle_gamma   90.00
#
_symmetry.space_group_name_H-M   'P 1'
#
loop_
_entity.id
_entity.type
_entity.pdbx_description
1 polymer ?
#
loop_
_entity_poly.entity_id
_entity_poly.type
_entity_poly.pdbx_seq_one_letter_code
_entity_poly.pdbx_strand_id
1 'polypeptide(L)'
;MSARQTFRKALMLLDRGMTDRGEATLCLALAEAEQEGDRVALAQSLVALGDLMCETSRGVSARPLLERALAAASDTDAGVLAFERDKAEQLLARIECERIGLHIHGLEDFKNRTFKLAEFIAVVRAKAERREGYDPAWLYDVYGEDGDAQLRPHHTIYIGDTVQVDDEKREIYPEKVAELGYVFQYSCEHFQDVVDLAYRQKPDASIEDVVRCLNHFDRYDDFLDLGPYGEQSQA
;
A
#
# COMPACT_ATOMS: atom_id res chain seq x y z
N MET A 1 23.09 -15.98 -21.28
CA MET A 1 21.72 -15.47 -21.54
C MET A 1 21.76 -14.01 -21.19
N SER A 2 20.91 -13.17 -21.78
CA SER A 2 20.85 -11.79 -21.28
C SER A 2 20.13 -11.75 -19.93
N ALA A 3 20.40 -10.72 -19.13
CA ALA A 3 19.77 -10.54 -17.82
C ALA A 3 18.23 -10.68 -17.88
N ARG A 4 17.59 -10.12 -18.92
CA ARG A 4 16.13 -10.21 -19.14
C ARG A 4 15.65 -11.64 -19.43
N GLN A 5 16.45 -12.44 -20.15
CA GLN A 5 16.10 -13.84 -20.42
C GLN A 5 16.19 -14.67 -19.14
N THR A 6 17.21 -14.44 -18.34
CA THR A 6 17.40 -15.09 -17.05
C THR A 6 16.30 -14.69 -16.06
N PHE A 7 15.94 -13.41 -16.00
CA PHE A 7 14.81 -12.92 -15.20
C PHE A 7 13.49 -13.61 -15.56
N ARG A 8 13.12 -13.67 -16.86
CA ARG A 8 11.91 -14.37 -17.30
C ARG A 8 11.91 -15.85 -16.93
N LYS A 9 13.07 -16.50 -17.03
CA LYS A 9 13.22 -17.89 -16.58
C LYS A 9 13.00 -18.01 -15.08
N ALA A 10 13.49 -17.06 -14.28
CA ALA A 10 13.29 -17.05 -12.85
C ALA A 10 11.79 -16.96 -12.49
N LEU A 11 11.05 -16.05 -13.12
CA LEU A 11 9.60 -15.94 -12.94
C LEU A 11 8.88 -17.25 -13.30
N MET A 12 9.22 -17.87 -14.44
CA MET A 12 8.66 -19.18 -14.83
C MET A 12 8.94 -20.29 -13.81
N LEU A 13 10.06 -20.23 -13.07
CA LEU A 13 10.37 -21.20 -12.03
C LEU A 13 9.50 -20.93 -10.78
N LEU A 14 9.32 -19.66 -10.41
CA LEU A 14 8.47 -19.24 -9.30
C LEU A 14 7.00 -19.60 -9.55
N ASP A 15 6.48 -19.33 -10.75
CA ASP A 15 5.11 -19.70 -11.16
C ASP A 15 4.84 -21.21 -11.05
N ARG A 16 5.89 -22.03 -11.13
CA ARG A 16 5.83 -23.50 -10.99
C ARG A 16 6.07 -23.98 -9.55
N GLY A 17 6.17 -23.08 -8.59
CA GLY A 17 6.46 -23.37 -7.19
C GLY A 17 7.88 -23.84 -6.92
N MET A 18 8.82 -23.67 -7.87
CA MET A 18 10.22 -24.04 -7.68
C MET A 18 11.00 -22.90 -6.99
N THR A 19 10.59 -22.55 -5.77
CA THR A 19 11.03 -21.36 -5.03
C THR A 19 12.55 -21.22 -4.95
N ASP A 20 13.27 -22.23 -4.45
CA ASP A 20 14.74 -22.17 -4.30
C ASP A 20 15.46 -21.94 -5.64
N ARG A 21 14.97 -22.59 -6.70
CA ARG A 21 15.54 -22.43 -8.05
C ARG A 21 15.19 -21.08 -8.65
N GLY A 22 13.98 -20.58 -8.38
CA GLY A 22 13.53 -19.25 -8.76
C GLY A 22 14.39 -18.18 -8.12
N GLU A 23 14.58 -18.22 -6.79
CA GLU A 23 15.44 -17.30 -6.03
C GLU A 23 16.88 -17.32 -6.57
N ALA A 24 17.48 -18.52 -6.72
CA ALA A 24 18.83 -18.64 -7.26
C ALA A 24 18.95 -18.07 -8.69
N THR A 25 17.91 -18.25 -9.51
CA THR A 25 17.89 -17.70 -10.88
C THR A 25 17.66 -16.19 -10.90
N LEU A 26 16.89 -15.64 -9.95
CA LEU A 26 16.75 -14.18 -9.77
C LEU A 26 18.09 -13.55 -9.34
N CYS A 27 18.82 -14.18 -8.42
CA CYS A 27 20.17 -13.73 -8.04
C CYS A 27 21.13 -13.71 -9.24
N LEU A 28 21.03 -14.71 -10.12
CA LEU A 28 21.81 -14.73 -11.36
C LEU A 28 21.38 -13.60 -12.32
N ALA A 29 20.08 -13.38 -12.51
CA ALA A 29 19.56 -12.30 -13.35
C ALA A 29 20.00 -10.92 -12.86
N LEU A 30 20.03 -10.72 -11.53
CA LEU A 30 20.54 -9.50 -10.91
C LEU A 30 22.02 -9.28 -11.22
N ALA A 31 22.86 -10.30 -11.04
CA ALA A 31 24.29 -10.21 -11.34
C ALA A 31 24.57 -9.96 -12.83
N GLU A 32 23.82 -10.61 -13.72
CA GLU A 32 23.89 -10.35 -15.17
C GLU A 32 23.45 -8.92 -15.50
N ALA A 33 22.37 -8.41 -14.87
CA ALA A 33 21.90 -7.04 -15.09
C ALA A 33 22.93 -5.99 -14.65
N GLU A 34 23.62 -6.23 -13.53
CA GLU A 34 24.73 -5.38 -13.06
C GLU A 34 25.88 -5.35 -14.07
N GLN A 35 26.27 -6.51 -14.59
CA GLN A 35 27.35 -6.63 -15.58
C GLN A 35 26.99 -5.99 -16.93
N GLU A 36 25.75 -6.16 -17.36
CA GLU A 36 25.24 -5.61 -18.62
C GLU A 36 24.89 -4.11 -18.53
N GLY A 37 24.77 -3.56 -17.32
CA GLY A 37 24.26 -2.21 -17.10
C GLY A 37 22.77 -2.05 -17.43
N ASP A 38 22.01 -3.15 -17.45
CA ASP A 38 20.57 -3.15 -17.76
C ASP A 38 19.75 -2.77 -16.51
N ARG A 39 19.54 -1.46 -16.33
CA ARG A 39 18.80 -0.92 -15.18
C ARG A 39 17.38 -1.48 -15.04
N VAL A 40 16.72 -1.81 -16.15
CA VAL A 40 15.36 -2.36 -16.11
C VAL A 40 15.38 -3.76 -15.52
N ALA A 41 16.24 -4.64 -16.04
CA ALA A 41 16.40 -6.00 -15.51
C ALA A 41 16.91 -5.99 -14.05
N LEU A 42 17.74 -5.01 -13.69
CA LEU A 42 18.22 -4.82 -12.33
C LEU A 42 17.07 -4.50 -11.36
N ALA A 43 16.28 -3.46 -11.66
CA ALA A 43 15.14 -3.07 -10.83
C ALA A 43 14.12 -4.22 -10.72
N GLN A 44 13.79 -4.86 -11.84
CA GLN A 44 12.87 -6.02 -11.88
C GLN A 44 13.36 -7.18 -11.01
N SER A 45 14.64 -7.52 -11.08
CA SER A 45 15.21 -8.62 -10.29
C SER A 45 15.25 -8.27 -8.80
N LEU A 46 15.58 -7.02 -8.44
CA LEU A 46 15.58 -6.55 -7.04
C LEU A 46 14.18 -6.57 -6.42
N VAL A 47 13.17 -6.08 -7.15
CA VAL A 47 11.77 -6.10 -6.69
C VAL A 47 11.28 -7.54 -6.52
N ALA A 48 11.51 -8.41 -7.50
CA ALA A 48 11.09 -9.80 -7.43
C ALA A 48 11.75 -10.57 -6.27
N LEU A 49 13.05 -10.32 -6.00
CA LEU A 49 13.73 -10.89 -4.83
C LEU A 49 13.16 -10.32 -3.52
N GLY A 50 12.89 -9.02 -3.48
CA GLY A 50 12.31 -8.36 -2.31
C GLY A 50 10.92 -8.90 -1.98
N ASP A 51 10.07 -9.07 -2.99
CA ASP A 51 8.72 -9.65 -2.85
C ASP A 51 8.81 -11.08 -2.29
N LEU A 52 9.64 -11.91 -2.92
CA LEU A 52 9.87 -13.29 -2.48
C LEU A 52 10.37 -13.37 -1.03
N MET A 53 11.27 -12.46 -0.64
CA MET A 53 11.73 -12.37 0.75
C MET A 53 10.60 -11.94 1.69
N CYS A 54 9.73 -11.00 1.32
CA CYS A 54 8.56 -10.65 2.11
C CYS A 54 7.59 -11.83 2.28
N GLU A 55 7.31 -12.57 1.20
CA GLU A 55 6.44 -13.76 1.23
C GLU A 55 7.00 -14.88 2.11
N THR A 56 8.33 -15.01 2.17
CA THR A 56 9.02 -16.04 2.96
C THR A 56 9.43 -15.56 4.36
N SER A 57 8.80 -14.50 4.87
CA SER A 57 9.03 -13.91 6.20
C SER A 57 10.48 -13.43 6.43
N ARG A 58 11.18 -13.07 5.35
CA ARG A 58 12.55 -12.51 5.32
C ARG A 58 12.54 -11.02 4.98
N GLY A 59 11.45 -10.30 5.26
CA GLY A 59 11.27 -8.88 4.90
C GLY A 59 12.39 -7.95 5.36
N VAL A 60 12.99 -8.19 6.54
CA VAL A 60 14.16 -7.41 7.02
C VAL A 60 15.34 -7.49 6.05
N SER A 61 15.56 -8.65 5.42
CA SER A 61 16.61 -8.84 4.39
C SER A 61 16.21 -8.26 3.03
N ALA A 62 14.91 -8.08 2.77
CA ALA A 62 14.40 -7.51 1.52
C ALA A 62 14.67 -6.01 1.41
N ARG A 63 14.61 -5.27 2.54
CA ARG A 63 14.77 -3.81 2.58
C ARG A 63 15.92 -3.26 1.72
N PRO A 64 17.19 -3.69 1.91
CA PRO A 64 18.30 -3.15 1.12
C PRO A 64 18.17 -3.45 -0.39
N LEU A 65 17.44 -4.49 -0.79
CA LEU A 65 17.19 -4.78 -2.20
C LEU A 65 16.15 -3.81 -2.78
N LEU A 66 15.08 -3.54 -2.02
CA LEU A 66 14.00 -2.64 -2.42
C LEU A 66 14.48 -1.18 -2.51
N GLU A 67 15.29 -0.73 -1.55
CA GLU A 67 15.91 0.61 -1.59
C GLU A 67 16.81 0.77 -2.82
N ARG A 68 17.55 -0.29 -3.19
CA ARG A 68 18.33 -0.31 -4.44
C ARG A 68 17.46 -0.29 -5.69
N ALA A 69 16.29 -0.95 -5.66
CA ALA A 69 15.34 -0.91 -6.78
C ALA A 69 14.82 0.52 -7.00
N LEU A 70 14.48 1.25 -5.92
CA LEU A 70 14.05 2.65 -5.99
C LEU A 70 15.14 3.56 -6.55
N ALA A 71 16.40 3.37 -6.14
CA ALA A 71 17.52 4.12 -6.68
C ALA A 71 17.68 3.88 -8.20
N ALA A 72 17.56 2.62 -8.65
CA ALA A 72 17.64 2.29 -10.08
C ALA A 72 16.46 2.84 -10.89
N ALA A 73 15.26 2.88 -10.30
CA ALA A 73 14.07 3.45 -10.93
C ALA A 73 14.13 4.98 -11.05
N SER A 74 14.72 5.67 -10.06
CA SER A 74 14.85 7.13 -10.04
C SER A 74 15.76 7.68 -11.15
N ASP A 75 16.75 6.89 -11.59
CA ASP A 75 17.68 7.27 -12.65
C ASP A 75 17.15 6.95 -14.07
N THR A 76 15.93 6.45 -14.18
CA THR A 76 15.30 6.03 -15.44
C THR A 76 14.11 6.92 -15.75
N ASP A 77 13.66 6.96 -17.01
CA ASP A 77 12.41 7.62 -17.37
C ASP A 77 11.26 7.10 -16.49
N ALA A 78 10.54 8.02 -15.85
CA ALA A 78 9.57 7.74 -14.79
C ALA A 78 8.49 6.75 -15.22
N GLY A 79 8.19 6.66 -16.53
CA GLY A 79 7.20 5.72 -17.06
C GLY A 79 7.70 4.28 -17.22
N VAL A 80 9.01 4.04 -17.33
CA VAL A 80 9.55 2.70 -17.66
C VAL A 80 9.55 1.76 -16.46
N LEU A 81 9.81 2.30 -15.27
CA LEU A 81 9.94 1.55 -14.01
C LEU A 81 8.90 1.97 -12.97
N ALA A 82 7.78 2.57 -13.40
CA ALA A 82 6.72 3.02 -12.50
C ALA A 82 6.17 1.87 -11.65
N PHE A 83 5.92 0.72 -12.29
CA PHE A 83 5.40 -0.47 -11.61
C PHE A 83 6.39 -1.00 -10.56
N GLU A 84 7.67 -1.13 -10.93
CA GLU A 84 8.73 -1.59 -10.04
C GLU A 84 8.94 -0.64 -8.86
N ARG A 85 8.86 0.67 -9.09
CA ARG A 85 8.93 1.69 -8.05
C ARG A 85 7.76 1.56 -7.07
N ASP A 86 6.53 1.56 -7.60
CA ASP A 86 5.32 1.51 -6.77
C ASP A 86 5.27 0.20 -5.95
N LYS A 87 5.66 -0.93 -6.54
CA LYS A 87 5.76 -2.23 -5.84
C LYS A 87 6.86 -2.20 -4.78
N ALA A 88 8.02 -1.60 -5.05
CA ALA A 88 9.08 -1.47 -4.05
C ALA A 88 8.67 -0.60 -2.86
N GLU A 89 7.99 0.52 -3.10
CA GLU A 89 7.43 1.39 -2.05
C GLU A 89 6.39 0.65 -1.22
N GLN A 90 5.50 -0.11 -1.86
CA GLN A 90 4.51 -0.94 -1.18
C GLN A 90 5.17 -1.99 -0.27
N LEU A 91 6.18 -2.70 -0.77
CA LEU A 91 6.88 -3.73 0.02
C LEU A 91 7.67 -3.13 1.19
N LEU A 92 8.29 -1.96 1.00
CA LEU A 92 8.93 -1.23 2.10
C LEU A 92 7.91 -0.80 3.16
N ALA A 93 6.75 -0.30 2.75
CA ALA A 93 5.65 0.02 3.66
C ALA A 93 5.17 -1.23 4.42
N ARG A 94 5.06 -2.38 3.75
CA ARG A 94 4.72 -3.66 4.39
C ARG A 94 5.74 -4.06 5.46
N ILE A 95 7.04 -3.94 5.18
CA ILE A 95 8.11 -4.22 6.16
C ILE A 95 7.97 -3.29 7.38
N GLU A 96 7.63 -2.03 7.19
CA GLU A 96 7.37 -1.10 8.29
C GLU A 96 6.13 -1.47 9.11
N CYS A 97 5.03 -1.87 8.46
CA CYS A 97 3.84 -2.40 9.14
C CYS A 97 4.15 -3.61 10.02
N GLU A 98 4.86 -4.58 9.45
CA GLU A 98 5.27 -5.78 10.18
C GLU A 98 6.22 -5.44 11.34
N ARG A 99 7.09 -4.43 11.17
CA ARG A 99 7.99 -3.94 12.24
C ARG A 99 7.23 -3.36 13.43
N ILE A 100 6.08 -2.72 13.21
CA ILE A 100 5.21 -2.21 14.28
C ILE A 100 4.18 -3.24 14.77
N GLY A 101 4.30 -4.50 14.35
CA GLY A 101 3.46 -5.61 14.80
C GLY A 101 2.11 -5.73 14.09
N LEU A 102 1.93 -5.03 12.96
CA LEU A 102 0.73 -5.13 12.13
C LEU A 102 0.97 -6.19 11.04
N HIS A 103 0.36 -7.36 11.24
CA HIS A 103 0.41 -8.48 10.31
C HIS A 103 -0.99 -8.70 9.73
N ILE A 104 -1.18 -8.38 8.45
CA ILE A 104 -2.43 -8.63 7.71
C ILE A 104 -2.18 -9.78 6.73
N HIS A 105 -2.72 -10.95 7.04
CA HIS A 105 -2.65 -12.17 6.24
C HIS A 105 -4.02 -12.53 5.62
N GLY A 106 -5.11 -12.08 6.25
CA GLY A 106 -6.46 -12.34 5.79
C GLY A 106 -7.46 -11.25 6.20
N LEU A 107 -8.71 -11.45 5.79
CA LEU A 107 -9.84 -10.56 6.09
C LEU A 107 -10.04 -10.40 7.60
N GLU A 108 -9.86 -11.49 8.33
CA GLU A 108 -9.96 -11.58 9.79
C GLU A 108 -8.95 -10.70 10.55
N ASP A 109 -7.87 -10.29 9.88
CA ASP A 109 -6.83 -9.48 10.51
C ASP A 109 -7.20 -8.00 10.56
N PHE A 110 -8.06 -7.53 9.65
CA PHE A 110 -8.42 -6.10 9.56
C PHE A 110 -9.91 -5.82 9.52
N LYS A 111 -10.72 -6.69 8.94
CA LYS A 111 -12.14 -6.45 8.75
C LYS A 111 -12.93 -6.76 10.03
N ASN A 112 -13.96 -5.96 10.27
CA ASN A 112 -14.80 -5.98 11.46
C ASN A 112 -14.01 -5.77 12.76
N ARG A 113 -12.97 -4.92 12.71
CA ARG A 113 -12.06 -4.63 13.82
C ARG A 113 -11.80 -3.13 13.96
N THR A 114 -11.33 -2.74 15.14
CA THR A 114 -10.94 -1.35 15.42
C THR A 114 -9.43 -1.17 15.34
N PHE A 115 -9.00 -0.02 14.82
CA PHE A 115 -7.59 0.38 14.70
C PHE A 115 -7.37 1.79 15.21
N LYS A 116 -6.13 2.13 15.57
CA LYS A 116 -5.74 3.55 15.52
C LYS A 116 -5.65 3.98 14.06
N LEU A 117 -6.13 5.18 13.76
CA LEU A 117 -6.09 5.73 12.40
C LEU A 117 -4.68 5.68 11.81
N ALA A 118 -3.66 6.04 12.60
CA ALA A 118 -2.25 5.97 12.21
C ALA A 118 -1.81 4.55 11.78
N GLU A 119 -2.27 3.53 12.50
CA GLU A 119 -1.94 2.12 12.22
C GLU A 119 -2.61 1.68 10.92
N PHE A 120 -3.88 2.04 10.72
CA PHE A 120 -4.60 1.65 9.51
C PHE A 120 -4.11 2.39 8.27
N ILE A 121 -3.67 3.65 8.39
CA ILE A 121 -2.97 4.35 7.30
C ILE A 121 -1.72 3.58 6.88
N ALA A 122 -0.95 3.02 7.84
CA ALA A 122 0.20 2.20 7.51
C ALA A 122 -0.21 0.93 6.74
N VAL A 123 -1.27 0.24 7.19
CA VAL A 123 -1.84 -0.92 6.49
C VAL A 123 -2.20 -0.59 5.04
N VAL A 124 -2.93 0.51 4.82
CA VAL A 124 -3.41 0.99 3.51
C VAL A 124 -2.25 1.44 2.61
N ARG A 125 -1.23 2.08 3.18
CA ARG A 125 0.03 2.41 2.46
C ARG A 125 0.73 1.14 1.97
N ALA A 126 0.75 0.09 2.79
CA ALA A 126 1.30 -1.21 2.43
C ALA A 126 0.40 -2.01 1.49
N LYS A 127 -0.83 -1.55 1.23
CA LYS A 127 -1.85 -2.27 0.46
C LYS A 127 -2.04 -3.70 0.99
N ALA A 128 -2.01 -3.87 2.31
CA ALA A 128 -2.06 -5.17 2.96
C ALA A 128 -3.50 -5.66 3.19
N GLU A 129 -4.44 -4.73 3.22
CA GLU A 129 -5.89 -4.89 3.32
C GLU A 129 -6.59 -5.10 1.97
N ARG A 130 -5.85 -5.51 0.94
CA ARG A 130 -6.37 -5.78 -0.41
C ARG A 130 -5.70 -6.97 -1.06
N ARG A 131 -6.31 -7.48 -2.13
CA ARG A 131 -5.77 -8.54 -2.99
C ARG A 131 -5.50 -8.04 -4.40
N GLU A 132 -4.61 -8.77 -5.09
CA GLU A 132 -4.51 -8.66 -6.53
C GLU A 132 -5.79 -9.22 -7.17
N GLY A 133 -6.55 -8.36 -7.83
CA GLY A 133 -7.84 -8.69 -8.43
C GLY A 133 -9.04 -8.29 -7.57
N TYR A 134 -10.21 -8.23 -8.20
CA TYR A 134 -11.45 -7.84 -7.53
C TYR A 134 -12.01 -9.00 -6.69
N ASP A 135 -12.15 -8.77 -5.39
CA ASP A 135 -12.81 -9.68 -4.46
C ASP A 135 -13.74 -8.86 -3.53
N PRO A 136 -15.07 -8.93 -3.71
CA PRO A 136 -16.02 -8.17 -2.91
C PRO A 136 -15.90 -8.41 -1.39
N ALA A 137 -15.39 -9.57 -0.97
CA ALA A 137 -15.24 -9.87 0.45
C ALA A 137 -14.23 -8.93 1.14
N TRP A 138 -13.30 -8.35 0.36
CA TRP A 138 -12.28 -7.41 0.81
C TRP A 138 -12.73 -5.95 0.80
N LEU A 139 -13.92 -5.65 0.27
CA LEU A 139 -14.47 -4.29 0.37
C LEU A 139 -14.82 -3.96 1.81
N TYR A 140 -14.51 -2.75 2.23
CA TYR A 140 -14.77 -2.24 3.57
C TYR A 140 -15.07 -0.75 3.52
N ASP A 141 -15.68 -0.25 4.60
CA ASP A 141 -15.76 1.17 4.86
C ASP A 141 -15.06 1.50 6.19
N VAL A 142 -14.62 2.74 6.30
CA VAL A 142 -14.02 3.32 7.50
C VAL A 142 -15.13 4.04 8.26
N TYR A 143 -15.28 3.67 9.53
CA TYR A 143 -16.23 4.27 10.45
C TYR A 143 -15.49 4.88 11.64
N GLY A 144 -16.03 5.96 12.20
CA GLY A 144 -15.41 6.64 13.34
C GLY A 144 -16.43 7.41 14.18
N GLU A 145 -15.95 8.01 15.25
CA GLU A 145 -16.71 9.02 16.00
C GLU A 145 -17.10 10.19 15.09
N ASP A 146 -18.17 10.92 15.45
CA ASP A 146 -18.72 12.14 14.82
C ASP A 146 -18.07 12.60 13.49
N GLY A 147 -18.85 12.58 12.41
CA GLY A 147 -18.42 12.98 11.07
C GLY A 147 -17.97 14.43 10.99
N ASP A 148 -18.43 15.31 11.88
CA ASP A 148 -18.01 16.71 11.91
C ASP A 148 -16.67 16.92 12.66
N ALA A 149 -16.18 15.90 13.38
CA ALA A 149 -14.95 15.98 14.14
C ALA A 149 -13.74 15.63 13.26
N GLN A 150 -12.78 16.56 13.19
CA GLN A 150 -11.55 16.29 12.45
C GLN A 150 -10.81 15.06 12.99
N LEU A 151 -10.45 14.16 12.09
CA LEU A 151 -9.61 13.00 12.37
C LEU A 151 -8.27 13.42 12.98
N ARG A 152 -7.77 12.56 13.88
CA ARG A 152 -6.44 12.65 14.49
C ARG A 152 -5.77 11.28 14.43
N PRO A 153 -4.42 11.22 14.34
CA PRO A 153 -3.69 9.94 14.26
C PRO A 153 -4.05 8.90 15.34
N HIS A 154 -4.36 9.37 16.56
CA HIS A 154 -4.68 8.52 17.72
C HIS A 154 -6.17 8.16 17.84
N HIS A 155 -7.03 8.66 16.95
CA HIS A 155 -8.46 8.29 16.95
C HIS A 155 -8.61 6.80 16.67
N THR A 156 -9.58 6.20 17.33
CA THR A 156 -9.98 4.83 17.06
C THR A 156 -11.00 4.85 15.94
N ILE A 157 -10.76 4.05 14.90
CA ILE A 157 -11.68 3.83 13.79
C ILE A 157 -12.12 2.37 13.79
N TYR A 158 -13.25 2.09 13.17
CA TYR A 158 -13.75 0.74 12.91
C TYR A 158 -13.74 0.47 11.41
N ILE A 159 -13.17 -0.65 11.02
CA ILE A 159 -13.13 -1.11 9.63
C ILE A 159 -14.20 -2.18 9.50
N GLY A 160 -15.27 -1.88 8.79
CA GLY A 160 -16.47 -2.73 8.71
C GLY A 160 -16.86 -3.10 7.30
N ASP A 161 -17.89 -3.94 7.17
CA ASP A 161 -18.56 -4.15 5.90
C ASP A 161 -19.07 -2.83 5.30
N THR A 162 -19.22 -2.80 3.97
CA THR A 162 -19.68 -1.60 3.27
C THR A 162 -21.13 -1.28 3.58
N VAL A 163 -21.47 0.01 3.58
CA VAL A 163 -22.86 0.48 3.69
C VAL A 163 -23.68 -0.15 2.55
N GLN A 164 -24.77 -0.82 2.92
CA GLN A 164 -25.71 -1.39 1.94
C GLN A 164 -26.85 -0.42 1.70
N VAL A 165 -27.52 -0.54 0.55
CA VAL A 165 -28.71 0.24 0.23
C VAL A 165 -29.86 -0.71 -0.05
N ASP A 166 -30.97 -0.55 0.67
CA ASP A 166 -32.16 -1.37 0.45
C ASP A 166 -33.01 -0.89 -0.74
N ASP A 167 -34.08 -1.64 -1.04
CA ASP A 167 -35.01 -1.33 -2.13
C ASP A 167 -35.73 0.03 -1.95
N GLU A 168 -35.78 0.55 -0.72
CA GLU A 168 -36.34 1.85 -0.36
C GLU A 168 -35.30 2.99 -0.40
N LYS A 169 -34.08 2.70 -0.87
CA LYS A 169 -32.93 3.62 -0.90
C LYS A 169 -32.49 4.09 0.48
N ARG A 170 -32.72 3.30 1.52
CA ARG A 170 -32.21 3.57 2.86
C ARG A 170 -30.85 2.92 3.02
N GLU A 171 -29.94 3.66 3.64
CA GLU A 171 -28.63 3.16 4.01
C GLU A 171 -28.74 2.21 5.20
N ILE A 172 -28.17 1.02 5.05
CA ILE A 172 -28.06 -0.01 6.08
C ILE A 172 -26.59 -0.11 6.46
N TYR A 173 -26.31 0.37 7.67
CA TYR A 173 -25.00 0.33 8.29
C TYR A 173 -24.78 -1.01 9.01
N PRO A 174 -23.53 -1.49 9.13
CA PRO A 174 -23.22 -2.67 9.94
C PRO A 174 -23.68 -2.48 11.39
N GLU A 175 -24.23 -3.53 12.02
CA GLU A 175 -24.78 -3.46 13.39
C GLU A 175 -23.76 -2.90 14.40
N LYS A 176 -22.49 -3.28 14.22
CA LYS A 176 -21.41 -2.84 15.11
C LYS A 176 -21.17 -1.32 15.08
N VAL A 177 -21.44 -0.66 13.97
CA VAL A 177 -21.31 0.79 13.81
C VAL A 177 -22.32 1.50 14.71
N ALA A 178 -23.57 1.04 14.73
CA ALA A 178 -24.61 1.57 15.61
C ALA A 178 -24.30 1.30 17.10
N GLU A 179 -23.78 0.12 17.45
CA GLU A 179 -23.36 -0.21 18.82
C GLU A 179 -22.26 0.73 19.34
N LEU A 180 -21.31 1.11 18.48
CA LEU A 180 -20.21 2.00 18.81
C LEU A 180 -20.61 3.48 18.79
N GLY A 181 -21.80 3.81 18.29
CA GLY A 181 -22.20 5.20 18.02
C GLY A 181 -21.33 5.86 16.95
N TYR A 182 -20.78 5.08 16.03
CA TYR A 182 -19.93 5.55 14.95
C TYR A 182 -20.77 5.93 13.73
N VAL A 183 -20.16 6.72 12.84
CA VAL A 183 -20.70 7.11 11.54
C VAL A 183 -19.73 6.74 10.43
N PHE A 184 -20.22 6.70 9.18
CA PHE A 184 -19.38 6.53 8.01
C PHE A 184 -18.42 7.71 7.85
N GLN A 185 -17.19 7.41 7.45
CA GLN A 185 -16.13 8.39 7.23
C GLN A 185 -15.61 8.29 5.79
N TYR A 186 -15.20 7.10 5.35
CA TYR A 186 -14.66 6.90 3.99
C TYR A 186 -15.03 5.53 3.45
N SER A 187 -15.23 5.44 2.14
CA SER A 187 -15.14 4.16 1.44
C SER A 187 -13.68 3.70 1.36
N CYS A 188 -13.45 2.40 1.22
CA CYS A 188 -12.08 1.89 1.02
C CYS A 188 -11.38 2.52 -0.20
N GLU A 189 -12.14 2.87 -1.24
CA GLU A 189 -11.60 3.52 -2.45
C GLU A 189 -11.13 4.94 -2.14
N HIS A 190 -11.99 5.79 -1.56
CA HIS A 190 -11.62 7.16 -1.21
C HIS A 190 -10.46 7.20 -0.19
N PHE A 191 -10.52 6.33 0.83
CA PHE A 191 -9.46 6.26 1.82
C PHE A 191 -8.12 5.89 1.18
N GLN A 192 -8.10 4.90 0.28
CA GLN A 192 -6.88 4.54 -0.44
C GLN A 192 -6.39 5.68 -1.34
N ASP A 193 -7.27 6.30 -2.12
CA ASP A 193 -6.88 7.33 -3.08
C ASP A 193 -6.19 8.51 -2.40
N VAL A 194 -6.72 8.93 -1.24
CA VAL A 194 -6.12 9.99 -0.43
C VAL A 194 -4.75 9.56 0.10
N VAL A 195 -4.62 8.34 0.65
CA VAL A 195 -3.35 7.81 1.16
C VAL A 195 -2.31 7.67 0.04
N ASP A 196 -2.68 7.08 -1.09
CA ASP A 196 -1.81 6.89 -2.26
C ASP A 196 -1.33 8.23 -2.80
N LEU A 197 -2.24 9.20 -2.94
CA LEU A 197 -1.89 10.49 -3.48
C LEU A 197 -0.97 11.27 -2.54
N ALA A 198 -1.21 11.24 -1.23
CA ALA A 198 -0.34 11.90 -0.25
C ALA A 198 1.11 11.40 -0.36
N TYR A 199 1.32 10.08 -0.40
CA TYR A 199 2.66 9.50 -0.54
C TYR A 199 3.26 9.66 -1.94
N ARG A 200 2.43 9.72 -2.99
CA ARG A 200 2.92 10.01 -4.35
C ARG A 200 3.45 11.44 -4.46
N GLN A 201 2.78 12.40 -3.82
CA GLN A 201 3.22 13.80 -3.82
C GLN A 201 4.43 14.01 -2.90
N LYS A 202 4.44 13.35 -1.73
CA LYS A 202 5.48 13.45 -0.72
C LYS A 202 5.80 12.05 -0.16
N PRO A 203 6.82 11.35 -0.71
CA PRO A 203 7.15 9.98 -0.30
C PRO A 203 7.49 9.81 1.19
N ASP A 204 7.95 10.87 1.85
CA ASP A 204 8.25 10.96 3.28
C ASP A 204 7.14 11.65 4.09
N ALA A 205 5.91 11.75 3.56
CA ALA A 205 4.77 12.32 4.26
C ALA A 205 4.60 11.72 5.66
N SER A 206 4.41 12.59 6.66
CA SER A 206 4.11 12.13 8.02
C SER A 206 2.67 11.60 8.09
N ILE A 207 2.35 10.88 9.17
CA ILE A 207 0.96 10.48 9.41
C ILE A 207 0.06 11.71 9.55
N GLU A 208 0.57 12.80 10.15
CA GLU A 208 -0.13 14.07 10.25
C GLU A 208 -0.42 14.69 8.87
N ASP A 209 0.50 14.59 7.91
CA ASP A 209 0.27 15.04 6.53
C ASP A 209 -0.88 14.26 5.88
N VAL A 210 -0.90 12.93 6.04
CA VAL A 210 -1.95 12.07 5.47
C VAL A 210 -3.30 12.36 6.14
N VAL A 211 -3.34 12.50 7.48
CA VAL A 211 -4.56 12.86 8.21
C VAL A 211 -5.07 14.24 7.81
N ARG A 212 -4.19 15.19 7.51
CA ARG A 212 -4.57 16.50 6.95
C ARG A 212 -5.22 16.33 5.57
N CYS A 213 -4.71 15.46 4.72
CA CYS A 213 -5.31 15.17 3.41
C CYS A 213 -6.69 14.52 3.55
N LEU A 214 -6.86 13.55 4.46
CA LEU A 214 -8.15 12.93 4.74
C LEU A 214 -9.18 13.97 5.17
N ASN A 215 -8.87 14.76 6.21
CA ASN A 215 -9.75 15.82 6.69
C ASN A 215 -10.08 16.88 5.63
N HIS A 216 -9.15 17.15 4.70
CA HIS A 216 -9.40 18.08 3.60
C HIS A 216 -10.35 17.47 2.58
N PHE A 217 -10.15 16.21 2.20
CA PHE A 217 -11.00 15.49 1.27
C PHE A 217 -12.44 15.38 1.78
N ASP A 218 -12.63 15.00 3.04
CA ASP A 218 -13.97 14.94 3.65
C ASP A 218 -14.70 16.29 3.62
N ARG A 219 -13.97 17.39 3.84
CA ARG A 219 -14.56 18.73 3.88
C ARG A 219 -14.85 19.34 2.51
N TYR A 220 -14.00 19.09 1.53
CA TYR A 220 -14.01 19.80 0.25
C TYR A 220 -14.30 18.92 -0.97
N ASP A 221 -14.36 17.60 -0.80
CA ASP A 221 -14.48 16.63 -1.89
C ASP A 221 -13.38 16.82 -2.96
N ASP A 222 -12.19 17.24 -2.51
CA ASP A 222 -11.02 17.44 -3.35
C ASP A 222 -9.73 16.94 -2.67
N PHE A 223 -8.68 16.76 -3.46
CA PHE A 223 -7.38 16.35 -2.95
C PHE A 223 -6.51 17.55 -2.57
N LEU A 224 -6.00 17.53 -1.33
CA LEU A 224 -4.99 18.48 -0.89
C LEU A 224 -3.67 18.32 -1.66
N ASP A 225 -3.10 19.44 -2.11
CA ASP A 225 -1.75 19.53 -2.66
C ASP A 225 -0.73 19.69 -1.51
N LEU A 226 0.14 18.69 -1.34
CA LEU A 226 1.26 18.66 -0.40
C LEU A 226 2.57 19.17 -1.01
N GLY A 227 2.57 19.56 -2.29
CA GLY A 227 3.73 20.10 -2.97
C GLY A 227 4.20 21.45 -2.41
N PRO A 228 5.39 21.92 -2.81
CA PRO A 228 6.00 23.16 -2.30
C PRO A 228 5.18 24.44 -2.53
N TYR A 229 4.11 24.38 -3.34
CA TYR A 229 3.19 25.49 -3.59
C TYR A 229 1.81 25.32 -2.93
N GLY A 230 1.51 24.15 -2.34
CA GLY A 230 0.22 23.85 -1.72
C GLY A 230 -0.02 24.56 -0.37
N GLU A 231 1.06 24.98 0.31
CA GLU A 231 0.95 25.75 1.57
C GLU A 231 0.51 27.21 1.37
N GLN A 232 0.40 27.71 0.13
CA GLN A 232 0.04 29.11 -0.16
C GLN A 232 -1.46 29.35 -0.39
N SER A 233 -2.29 28.32 -0.44
CA SER A 233 -3.73 28.46 -0.76
C SER A 233 -4.66 28.58 0.45
N GLN A 234 -4.14 28.97 1.62
CA GLN A 234 -4.99 29.39 2.75
C GLN A 234 -4.51 30.72 3.31
N ALA A 235 -4.99 31.81 2.70
CA ALA A 235 -5.02 33.15 3.25
C ALA A 235 -6.45 33.70 3.18
#